data_AF-A0A6P1VQR5-F1
#
_entry.id   AF-A0A6P1VQR5-F1
#
_cell.length_a   1.000
_cell.length_b   1.000
_cell.length_c   1.000
_cell.angle_alpha   90.00
_cell.angle_beta   90.00
_cell.angle_gamma   90.00
#
_symmetry.space_group_name_H-M   'P 1'
#
loop_
_entity.id
_entity.type
_entity.pdbx_description
1 polymer ?
#
loop_
_entity_poly.entity_id
_entity_poly.type
_entity_poly.pdbx_seq_one_letter_code
_entity_poly.pdbx_strand_id
1 'polypeptide(L)'
;MKAKQIACSSMTLLVLLVTMIDTFGQRSTYNLALASASRAAVRKETGTTIFYANPLLLDNSPLNYDWFSMSSKGILSLVVGNPETTVATKIPFRIYLKRKGQPINCGASNTNRSVFNMDVALVLAVAKPGDDLVIEPVRKEDWPAGRSILLSDYLSKATYNLFPFLRMRSGKDGC
;
A
#
# COMPACT_ATOMS: atom_id res chain seq x y z
N MET A 1 20.18 43.34 78.21
CA MET A 1 20.20 43.86 76.83
C MET A 1 20.63 42.75 75.88
N LYS A 2 19.76 42.48 74.89
CA LYS A 2 20.00 41.91 73.55
C LYS A 2 20.65 40.52 73.42
N ALA A 3 19.78 39.50 73.49
CA ALA A 3 19.84 38.33 72.61
C ALA A 3 19.41 38.75 71.19
N LYS A 4 20.24 38.54 70.16
CA LYS A 4 19.88 38.48 68.73
C LYS A 4 21.13 38.37 67.85
N GLN A 5 21.70 37.16 67.67
CA GLN A 5 22.70 36.97 66.62
C GLN A 5 22.92 35.52 66.17
N ILE A 6 21.86 34.74 65.92
CA ILE A 6 22.02 33.39 65.33
C ILE A 6 21.09 33.16 64.11
N ALA A 7 20.22 34.11 63.75
CA ALA A 7 19.22 33.88 62.70
C ALA A 7 19.74 34.09 61.25
N CYS A 8 20.91 34.69 61.03
CA CYS A 8 21.25 35.21 59.69
C CYS A 8 22.08 34.25 58.80
N SER A 9 22.67 33.18 59.35
CA SER A 9 23.55 32.28 58.57
C SER A 9 22.85 31.01 58.05
N SER A 10 21.64 30.69 58.55
CA SER A 10 20.93 29.45 58.19
C SER A 10 19.98 29.61 57.00
N MET A 11 19.57 30.84 56.66
CA MET A 11 18.66 31.08 55.53
C MET A 11 19.37 31.15 54.17
N THR A 12 20.65 31.51 54.13
CA THR A 12 21.44 31.58 52.89
C THR A 12 21.81 30.21 52.34
N LEU A 13 22.01 29.21 53.21
CA LEU A 13 22.32 27.84 52.78
C LEU A 13 21.09 27.13 52.16
N LEU A 14 19.88 27.44 52.64
CA LEU A 14 18.64 26.83 52.13
C LEU A 14 18.28 27.35 50.73
N VAL A 15 18.53 28.64 50.44
CA VAL A 15 18.24 29.24 49.12
C VAL A 15 19.17 28.71 48.02
N LEU A 16 20.42 28.37 48.34
CA LEU A 16 21.36 27.76 47.39
C LEU A 16 21.02 26.30 47.05
N LEU A 17 20.38 25.56 47.97
CA LEU A 17 19.93 24.19 47.69
C LEU A 17 18.68 24.14 46.80
N VAL A 18 17.77 25.10 46.93
CA VAL A 18 16.53 25.14 46.12
C VAL A 18 16.83 25.45 44.66
N THR A 19 17.76 26.37 44.35
CA THR A 19 18.08 26.73 42.96
C THR A 19 18.87 25.67 42.19
N MET A 20 19.59 24.78 42.87
CA MET A 20 20.29 23.66 42.24
C MET A 20 19.34 22.50 41.87
N ILE A 21 18.19 22.38 42.53
CA ILE A 21 17.18 21.36 42.21
C ILE A 21 16.43 21.72 40.92
N ASP A 22 16.18 23.02 40.68
CA ASP A 22 15.50 23.48 39.46
C ASP A 22 16.33 23.27 38.18
N THR A 23 17.67 23.33 38.28
CA THR A 23 18.55 23.10 37.12
C THR A 23 18.65 21.61 36.74
N PHE A 24 18.43 20.70 37.69
CA PHE A 24 18.39 19.26 37.41
C PHE A 24 17.03 18.81 36.81
N GLY A 25 15.93 19.46 37.23
CA GLY A 25 14.59 19.20 36.68
C GLY A 25 14.43 19.65 35.22
N GLN A 26 15.05 20.76 34.82
CA GLN A 26 14.94 21.26 33.45
C GLN A 26 15.81 20.48 32.43
N ARG A 27 16.91 19.83 32.83
CA ARG A 27 17.74 19.03 31.90
C ARG A 27 17.06 17.74 31.41
N SER A 28 16.05 17.24 32.12
CA SER A 28 15.36 16.00 31.76
C SER A 28 14.35 16.20 30.62
N THR A 29 13.64 17.33 30.61
CA THR A 29 12.58 17.60 29.61
C THR A 29 13.13 18.01 28.25
N TYR A 30 14.27 18.70 28.18
CA TYR A 30 14.89 19.02 26.88
C TYR A 30 15.45 17.78 26.18
N ASN A 31 15.99 16.81 26.93
CA ASN A 31 16.45 15.55 26.35
C ASN A 31 15.28 14.67 25.89
N LEU A 32 14.15 14.68 26.61
CA LEU A 32 12.94 13.96 26.18
C LEU A 32 12.29 14.63 24.96
N ALA A 33 12.27 15.97 24.91
CA ALA A 33 11.77 16.73 23.77
C ALA A 33 12.70 16.61 22.54
N LEU A 34 14.02 16.53 22.73
CA LEU A 34 14.99 16.30 21.65
C LEU A 34 15.02 14.82 21.22
N ALA A 35 14.71 13.88 22.11
CA ALA A 35 14.51 12.47 21.79
C ALA A 35 13.16 12.21 21.07
N SER A 36 12.09 12.94 21.41
CA SER A 36 10.82 12.88 20.68
C SER A 36 10.88 13.65 19.36
N ALA A 37 11.60 14.77 19.30
CA ALA A 37 11.85 15.51 18.06
C ALA A 37 12.81 14.75 17.13
N SER A 38 13.81 14.03 17.66
CA SER A 38 14.63 13.13 16.84
C SER A 38 13.87 11.88 16.39
N ARG A 39 12.90 11.35 17.18
CA ARG A 39 11.95 10.34 16.69
C ARG A 39 10.97 10.86 15.63
N ALA A 40 10.60 12.15 15.68
CA ALA A 40 9.81 12.80 14.64
C ALA A 40 10.65 13.22 13.42
N ALA A 41 11.97 13.33 13.57
CA ALA A 41 12.93 13.60 12.49
C ALA A 41 13.65 12.34 11.99
N VAL A 42 13.21 11.14 12.42
CA VAL A 42 13.52 9.90 11.70
C VAL A 42 12.71 9.91 10.42
N ARG A 43 13.45 10.00 9.31
CA ARG A 43 13.06 9.58 7.96
C ARG A 43 12.30 10.61 7.12
N LYS A 44 13.00 11.70 6.77
CA LYS A 44 13.02 12.13 5.36
C LYS A 44 14.12 11.33 4.63
N GLU A 45 14.07 10.00 4.72
CA GLU A 45 14.70 9.20 3.67
C GLU A 45 13.92 9.51 2.40
N THR A 46 14.63 9.81 1.33
CA THR A 46 14.13 9.71 -0.03
C THR A 46 13.39 8.37 -0.16
N GLY A 47 12.08 8.39 0.06
CA GLY A 47 11.27 7.19 0.24
C GLY A 47 11.17 6.47 -1.08
N THR A 48 12.11 5.57 -1.34
CA THR A 48 11.97 4.62 -2.44
C THR A 48 10.83 3.70 -2.05
N THR A 49 9.65 3.99 -2.59
CA THR A 49 8.48 3.14 -2.47
C THR A 49 8.84 1.76 -3.02
N ILE A 50 8.88 0.73 -2.15
CA ILE A 50 9.21 -0.63 -2.57
C ILE A 50 7.94 -1.24 -3.16
N PHE A 51 7.95 -1.43 -4.48
CA PHE A 51 6.87 -2.12 -5.18
C PHE A 51 7.22 -3.59 -5.35
N TYR A 52 6.35 -4.45 -4.84
CA TYR A 52 6.46 -5.90 -5.03
C TYR A 52 5.90 -6.30 -6.39
N ALA A 53 6.39 -7.43 -6.93
CA ALA A 53 5.95 -7.97 -8.21
C ALA A 53 4.41 -8.19 -8.24
N ASN A 54 3.83 -8.59 -7.10
CA ASN A 54 2.39 -8.67 -6.91
C ASN A 54 1.92 -7.68 -5.82
N PRO A 55 1.23 -6.59 -6.18
CA PRO A 55 0.72 -5.60 -5.23
C PRO A 55 -0.79 -5.75 -4.98
N LEU A 56 -1.43 -6.77 -5.57
CA LEU A 56 -2.87 -6.97 -5.49
C LEU A 56 -3.22 -7.89 -4.32
N LEU A 57 -4.22 -7.49 -3.56
CA LEU A 57 -4.85 -8.33 -2.56
C LEU A 57 -6.28 -8.66 -3.00
N LEU A 58 -6.70 -9.92 -2.85
CA LEU A 58 -8.09 -10.34 -2.90
C LEU A 58 -8.46 -10.86 -1.50
N ASP A 59 -9.47 -10.25 -0.89
CA ASP A 59 -9.89 -10.54 0.49
C ASP A 59 -8.72 -10.47 1.50
N ASN A 60 -7.89 -9.43 1.33
CA ASN A 60 -6.66 -9.16 2.11
C ASN A 60 -5.56 -10.23 2.01
N SER A 61 -5.65 -11.17 1.06
CA SER A 61 -4.57 -12.12 0.75
C SER A 61 -3.94 -11.78 -0.60
N PRO A 62 -2.63 -11.99 -0.81
CA PRO A 62 -1.99 -11.79 -2.11
C PRO A 62 -2.76 -12.51 -3.23
N LEU A 63 -3.04 -11.79 -4.31
CA LEU A 63 -3.82 -12.33 -5.42
C LEU A 63 -3.08 -13.50 -6.08
N ASN A 64 -3.71 -14.67 -6.16
CA ASN A 64 -3.21 -15.78 -6.95
C ASN A 64 -3.68 -15.65 -8.41
N TYR A 65 -2.77 -15.31 -9.33
CA TYR A 65 -3.08 -15.14 -10.76
C TYR A 65 -3.44 -16.44 -11.48
N ASP A 66 -3.03 -17.60 -10.97
CA ASP A 66 -3.35 -18.89 -11.59
C ASP A 66 -4.83 -19.24 -11.44
N TRP A 67 -5.43 -18.82 -10.32
CA TRP A 67 -6.83 -19.08 -9.98
C TRP A 67 -7.76 -17.90 -10.25
N PHE A 68 -7.20 -16.71 -10.49
CA PHE A 68 -8.01 -15.55 -10.86
C PHE A 68 -8.65 -15.71 -12.24
N SER A 69 -9.95 -15.47 -12.33
CA SER A 69 -10.73 -15.61 -13.57
C SER A 69 -11.93 -14.68 -13.58
N MET A 70 -12.72 -14.70 -14.67
CA MET A 70 -13.94 -13.90 -14.78
C MET A 70 -15.02 -14.25 -13.74
N SER A 71 -14.95 -15.43 -13.12
CA SER A 71 -15.87 -15.84 -12.06
C SER A 71 -15.36 -15.54 -10.65
N SER A 72 -14.17 -14.94 -10.52
CA SER A 72 -13.60 -14.53 -9.24
C SER A 72 -14.51 -13.53 -8.52
N LYS A 73 -14.58 -13.67 -7.20
CA LYS A 73 -15.34 -12.81 -6.29
C LYS A 73 -14.43 -12.35 -5.16
N GLY A 74 -14.84 -11.29 -4.47
CA GLY A 74 -14.13 -10.78 -3.30
C GLY A 74 -13.70 -9.33 -3.47
N ILE A 75 -13.13 -8.79 -2.38
CA ILE A 75 -12.69 -7.40 -2.31
C ILE A 75 -11.25 -7.30 -2.80
N LEU A 76 -11.09 -6.68 -3.96
CA LEU A 76 -9.79 -6.33 -4.50
C LEU A 76 -9.27 -5.05 -3.84
N SER A 77 -8.02 -5.06 -3.41
CA SER A 77 -7.27 -3.89 -2.97
C SER A 77 -5.92 -3.83 -3.70
N LEU A 78 -5.37 -2.63 -3.82
CA LEU A 78 -4.02 -2.40 -4.31
C LEU A 78 -3.17 -1.83 -3.17
N VAL A 79 -1.95 -2.36 -2.99
CA VAL A 79 -1.06 -1.94 -1.91
C VAL A 79 0.33 -1.53 -2.38
N VAL A 80 0.96 -0.71 -1.53
CA VAL A 80 2.40 -0.42 -1.53
C VAL A 80 3.06 -1.22 -0.41
N GLY A 81 4.29 -1.69 -0.65
CA GLY A 81 5.01 -2.57 0.27
C GLY A 81 4.73 -4.06 0.01
N ASN A 82 5.17 -4.92 0.92
CA ASN A 82 4.98 -6.37 0.78
C ASN A 82 3.53 -6.76 1.08
N PRO A 83 2.75 -7.29 0.11
CA PRO A 83 1.34 -7.67 0.31
C PRO A 83 1.13 -8.73 1.40
N GLU A 84 2.15 -9.50 1.75
CA GLU A 84 2.09 -10.54 2.78
C GLU A 84 2.27 -9.99 4.20
N THR A 85 2.59 -8.70 4.33
CA THR A 85 2.91 -8.07 5.62
C THR A 85 1.84 -7.09 6.05
N THR A 86 1.71 -6.90 7.37
CA THR A 86 0.77 -5.93 7.96
C THR A 86 1.19 -4.47 7.75
N VAL A 87 2.42 -4.22 7.27
CA VAL A 87 2.93 -2.88 6.97
C VAL A 87 2.55 -2.41 5.56
N ALA A 88 1.93 -3.27 4.74
CA ALA A 88 1.42 -2.90 3.43
C ALA A 88 0.33 -1.83 3.56
N THR A 89 0.44 -0.78 2.75
CA THR A 89 -0.50 0.34 2.78
C THR A 89 -1.39 0.31 1.55
N LYS A 90 -2.72 0.35 1.73
CA LYS A 90 -3.68 0.44 0.64
C LYS A 90 -3.58 1.79 -0.06
N ILE A 91 -3.55 1.76 -1.39
CA ILE A 91 -3.47 2.95 -2.24
C ILE A 91 -4.71 3.09 -3.12
N PRO A 92 -5.09 4.32 -3.51
CA PRO A 92 -6.25 4.52 -4.38
C PRO A 92 -5.94 4.10 -5.82
N PHE A 93 -6.89 3.40 -6.44
CA PHE A 93 -6.79 2.92 -7.80
C PHE A 93 -8.12 3.04 -8.56
N ARG A 94 -8.03 2.96 -9.88
CA ARG A 94 -9.15 2.79 -10.82
C ARG A 94 -9.13 1.36 -11.31
N ILE A 95 -10.30 0.80 -11.55
CA ILE A 95 -10.46 -0.55 -12.08
C ILE A 95 -11.51 -0.56 -13.18
N TYR A 96 -11.13 -1.09 -14.33
CA TYR A 96 -11.97 -1.10 -15.52
C TYR A 96 -11.50 -2.17 -16.50
N LEU A 97 -12.39 -2.54 -17.42
CA LEU A 97 -12.11 -3.48 -18.49
C LEU A 97 -11.64 -2.74 -19.73
N LYS A 98 -10.74 -3.36 -20.50
CA LYS A 98 -10.47 -2.99 -21.90
C LYS A 98 -10.85 -4.15 -22.81
N ARG A 99 -11.50 -3.84 -23.94
CA ARG A 99 -11.79 -4.80 -25.00
C ARG A 99 -11.17 -4.31 -26.29
N LYS A 100 -10.25 -5.11 -26.85
CA LYS A 100 -9.48 -4.71 -28.04
C LYS A 100 -8.78 -3.35 -27.86
N GLY A 101 -8.21 -3.13 -26.67
CA GLY A 101 -7.51 -1.89 -26.30
C GLY A 101 -8.40 -0.71 -25.90
N GLN A 102 -9.72 -0.78 -26.08
CA GLN A 102 -10.64 0.30 -25.76
C GLN A 102 -11.26 0.11 -24.37
N PRO A 103 -11.31 1.15 -23.51
CA PRO A 103 -11.91 1.05 -22.19
C PRO A 103 -13.44 0.83 -22.28
N ILE A 104 -13.97 -0.04 -21.43
CA ILE A 104 -15.39 -0.26 -21.26
C ILE A 104 -15.85 0.51 -20.02
N ASN A 105 -16.65 1.55 -20.21
CA ASN A 105 -17.27 2.31 -19.13
C ASN A 105 -18.73 1.87 -18.95
N CYS A 106 -18.94 0.77 -18.21
CA CYS A 106 -20.25 0.19 -17.98
C CYS A 106 -20.34 -0.37 -16.55
N GLY A 107 -21.39 0.02 -15.82
CA GLY A 107 -21.60 -0.40 -14.43
C GLY A 107 -20.41 -0.03 -13.54
N ALA A 108 -19.81 -1.03 -12.90
CA ALA A 108 -18.65 -0.84 -12.03
C ALA A 108 -17.31 -0.71 -12.78
N SER A 109 -17.25 -1.08 -14.07
CA SER A 109 -16.08 -0.81 -14.91
C SER A 109 -16.08 0.67 -15.30
N ASN A 110 -15.16 1.46 -14.75
CA ASN A 110 -15.17 2.92 -14.94
C ASN A 110 -13.77 3.53 -14.80
N THR A 111 -13.29 4.22 -15.83
CA THR A 111 -11.97 4.87 -15.86
C THR A 111 -11.85 6.11 -14.95
N ASN A 112 -12.97 6.67 -14.49
CA ASN A 112 -13.01 7.91 -13.72
C ASN A 112 -13.24 7.69 -12.23
N ARG A 113 -13.58 6.46 -11.81
CA ARG A 113 -13.89 6.14 -10.41
C ARG A 113 -12.64 5.66 -9.68
N SER A 114 -12.22 6.43 -8.68
CA SER A 114 -11.16 6.06 -7.74
C SER A 114 -11.73 5.36 -6.52
N VAL A 115 -11.11 4.25 -6.11
CA VAL A 115 -11.49 3.44 -4.93
C VAL A 115 -10.24 2.91 -4.22
N PHE A 116 -10.39 2.51 -2.95
CA PHE A 116 -9.38 1.73 -2.21
C PHE A 116 -9.69 0.24 -2.14
N ASN A 117 -10.96 -0.10 -2.30
CA ASN A 117 -11.50 -1.46 -2.26
C ASN A 117 -12.58 -1.56 -3.32
N MET A 118 -12.63 -2.69 -4.04
CA MET A 118 -13.66 -2.95 -5.04
C MET A 118 -14.09 -4.41 -4.95
N ASP A 119 -15.41 -4.66 -4.88
CA ASP A 119 -15.91 -6.00 -5.19
C ASP A 119 -15.68 -6.29 -6.67
N VAL A 120 -14.72 -7.16 -6.95
CA VAL A 120 -14.25 -7.44 -8.31
C VAL A 120 -15.36 -8.07 -9.16
N ALA A 121 -16.30 -8.78 -8.55
CA ALA A 121 -17.40 -9.43 -9.25
C ALA A 121 -18.29 -8.41 -9.99
N LEU A 122 -18.45 -7.21 -9.42
CA LEU A 122 -19.24 -6.14 -10.05
C LEU A 122 -18.60 -5.62 -11.34
N VAL A 123 -17.26 -5.58 -11.40
CA VAL A 123 -16.52 -5.20 -12.61
C VAL A 123 -16.57 -6.34 -13.62
N LEU A 124 -16.35 -7.56 -13.16
CA LEU A 124 -16.31 -8.76 -14.00
C LEU A 124 -17.67 -9.17 -14.55
N ALA A 125 -18.78 -8.71 -13.97
CA ALA A 125 -20.14 -9.02 -14.43
C ALA A 125 -20.42 -8.63 -15.91
N VAL A 126 -19.66 -7.71 -16.47
CA VAL A 126 -19.77 -7.28 -17.88
C VAL A 126 -18.57 -7.69 -18.75
N ALA A 127 -17.63 -8.44 -18.16
CA ALA A 127 -16.45 -8.94 -18.85
C ALA A 127 -16.79 -10.04 -19.87
N LYS A 128 -15.95 -10.15 -20.89
CA LYS A 128 -15.97 -11.25 -21.86
C LYS A 128 -14.58 -11.89 -21.95
N PRO A 129 -14.48 -13.16 -22.39
CA PRO A 129 -13.20 -13.76 -22.71
C PRO A 129 -12.41 -12.88 -23.68
N GLY A 130 -11.13 -12.65 -23.37
CA GLY A 130 -10.22 -11.80 -24.14
C GLY A 130 -10.23 -10.31 -23.76
N ASP A 131 -11.02 -9.90 -22.76
CA ASP A 131 -10.90 -8.57 -22.16
C ASP A 131 -9.69 -8.49 -21.22
N ASP A 132 -9.14 -7.30 -21.06
CA ASP A 132 -8.15 -7.01 -20.02
C ASP A 132 -8.82 -6.35 -18.81
N LEU A 133 -8.63 -6.90 -17.62
CA LEU A 133 -8.91 -6.18 -16.38
C LEU A 133 -7.72 -5.29 -16.03
N VAL A 134 -7.94 -3.98 -16.06
CA VAL A 134 -6.91 -2.97 -15.78
C VAL A 134 -7.12 -2.41 -14.38
N ILE A 135 -6.04 -2.42 -13.60
CA ILE A 135 -5.92 -1.79 -12.28
C ILE A 135 -4.87 -0.69 -12.39
N GLU A 136 -5.29 0.55 -12.25
CA GLU A 136 -4.47 1.74 -12.47
C GLU A 136 -4.40 2.60 -11.20
N PRO A 137 -3.21 2.79 -10.60
CA PRO A 137 -3.02 3.68 -9.45
C PRO A 137 -3.39 5.11 -9.81
N VAL A 138 -4.03 5.82 -8.88
CA VAL A 138 -4.44 7.22 -9.12
C VAL A 138 -3.27 8.19 -9.01
N ARG A 139 -2.33 7.90 -8.10
CA ARG A 139 -1.16 8.75 -7.84
C ARG A 139 0.00 8.34 -8.73
N LYS A 140 0.78 9.32 -9.18
CA LYS A 140 1.87 9.09 -10.14
C LYS A 140 3.02 8.30 -9.54
N GLU A 141 3.32 8.56 -8.28
CA GLU A 141 4.29 7.85 -7.47
C GLU A 141 3.96 6.35 -7.33
N ASP A 142 2.69 5.98 -7.44
CA ASP A 142 2.20 4.62 -7.27
C ASP A 142 2.10 3.82 -8.58
N TRP A 143 2.32 4.45 -9.75
CA TRP A 143 2.18 3.83 -11.07
C TRP A 143 2.85 2.46 -11.25
N PRO A 144 4.03 2.16 -10.67
CA PRO A 144 4.63 0.83 -10.76
C PRO A 144 3.76 -0.31 -10.18
N ALA A 145 2.78 0.00 -9.34
CA ALA A 145 1.81 -0.96 -8.81
C ALA A 145 0.70 -1.34 -9.82
N GLY A 146 0.59 -0.66 -10.96
CA GLY A 146 -0.46 -0.91 -11.95
C GLY A 146 -0.39 -2.31 -12.58
N ARG A 147 -1.54 -2.94 -12.82
CA ARG A 147 -1.63 -4.31 -13.35
C ARG A 147 -2.67 -4.38 -14.46
N SER A 148 -2.39 -5.22 -15.46
CA SER A 148 -3.34 -5.60 -16.51
C SER A 148 -3.42 -7.11 -16.55
N ILE A 149 -4.61 -7.66 -16.42
CA ILE A 149 -4.84 -9.11 -16.34
C ILE A 149 -5.72 -9.52 -17.51
N LEU A 150 -5.19 -10.35 -18.41
CA LEU A 150 -5.97 -10.92 -19.50
C LEU A 150 -6.98 -11.92 -18.94
N LEU A 151 -8.27 -11.63 -19.14
CA LEU A 151 -9.36 -12.48 -18.72
C LEU A 151 -9.57 -13.58 -19.77
N SER A 152 -9.23 -14.80 -19.40
CA SER A 152 -9.50 -16.00 -20.19
C SER A 152 -10.61 -16.80 -19.55
N ASP A 153 -11.35 -17.54 -20.38
CA ASP A 153 -12.29 -18.52 -19.86
C ASP A 153 -11.49 -19.72 -19.31
N TYR A 154 -11.82 -20.23 -18.13
CA TYR A 154 -11.04 -21.31 -17.50
C TYR A 154 -11.03 -22.58 -18.38
N LEU A 155 -12.13 -22.81 -19.11
CA LEU A 155 -12.24 -23.86 -20.12
C LEU A 155 -11.21 -23.69 -21.25
N SER A 156 -10.89 -22.46 -21.66
CA SER A 156 -9.84 -22.22 -22.66
C SER A 156 -8.47 -22.65 -22.13
N LYS A 157 -8.10 -22.30 -20.89
CA LYS A 157 -6.83 -22.74 -20.25
C LYS A 157 -6.69 -24.26 -20.20
N ALA A 158 -7.77 -24.99 -19.91
CA ALA A 158 -7.77 -26.45 -19.87
C ALA A 158 -7.56 -27.08 -21.27
N THR A 159 -8.16 -26.50 -22.33
CA THR A 159 -8.02 -27.04 -23.69
C THR A 159 -6.60 -26.92 -24.26
N TYR A 160 -5.84 -25.87 -23.92
CA TYR A 160 -4.44 -25.73 -24.39
C TYR A 160 -3.51 -26.82 -23.84
N ASN A 161 -3.83 -27.41 -22.69
CA ASN A 161 -3.04 -28.48 -22.07
C ASN A 161 -3.52 -29.89 -22.46
N LEU A 162 -4.78 -30.05 -22.87
CA LEU A 162 -5.35 -31.38 -23.15
C LEU A 162 -5.09 -31.87 -24.59
N PHE A 163 -4.84 -30.99 -25.55
CA PHE A 163 -4.58 -31.36 -26.94
C PHE A 163 -3.39 -30.59 -27.58
N PRO A 164 -2.15 -30.77 -27.11
CA PRO A 164 -0.97 -30.14 -27.73
C PRO A 164 -0.77 -30.54 -29.21
N PHE A 165 -1.38 -31.66 -29.62
CA PHE A 165 -1.33 -32.23 -30.96
C PHE A 165 -2.07 -31.41 -32.03
N LEU A 166 -3.03 -30.55 -31.67
CA LEU A 166 -3.78 -29.73 -32.64
C LEU A 166 -3.08 -28.42 -33.01
N ARG A 167 -1.79 -28.28 -32.68
CA ARG A 167 -0.96 -27.15 -33.13
C ARG A 167 -0.63 -27.31 -34.61
N MET A 168 -1.61 -27.00 -35.46
CA MET A 168 -1.46 -26.97 -36.91
C MET A 168 -0.40 -25.92 -37.27
N ARG A 169 0.81 -26.37 -37.63
CA ARG A 169 1.81 -25.52 -38.27
C ARG A 169 1.23 -25.09 -39.62
N SER A 170 0.73 -23.87 -39.71
CA SER A 170 0.61 -23.20 -41.00
C SER A 170 2.01 -22.73 -41.40
N GLY A 171 2.80 -23.67 -41.92
CA GLY A 171 3.99 -23.36 -42.71
C GLY A 171 3.52 -23.14 -44.15
N LYS A 172 3.70 -21.93 -44.66
CA LYS A 172 3.59 -21.66 -46.09
C LYS A 172 4.83 -22.24 -46.75
N ASP A 173 4.66 -23.34 -47.46
CA ASP A 173 5.66 -23.83 -48.39
C ASP A 173 5.43 -23.07 -49.70
N GLY A 174 6.23 -22.04 -49.93
CA GLY A 174 6.29 -21.32 -51.20
C GLY A 174 7.65 -21.55 -51.84
N CYS A 175 7.69 -22.42 -52.84
CA CYS A 175 8.67 -22.40 -53.92
C CYS A 175 7.95 -21.95 -55.19
#